data_AF-A0A2E4WSH0-F1
#
_entry.id   AF-A0A2E4WSH0-F1
#
_cell.length_a   1.000
_cell.length_b   1.000
_cell.length_c   1.000
_cell.angle_alpha   90.00
_cell.angle_beta   90.00
_cell.angle_gamma   90.00
#
_symmetry.space_group_name_H-M   'P 1'
#
loop_
_entity.id
_entity.type
_entity.pdbx_description
1 polymer ?
#
loop_
_entity_poly.entity_id
_entity_poly.type
_entity_poly.pdbx_seq_one_letter_code
_entity_poly.pdbx_strand_id
1 'polypeptide(L)'
;MNIILDAKNWQKKFKLINYCPREIFSKSKSKSDSLFSLSFFLMIMATEILFNQPFGQKIGIIHNNLYKKIFKKKYEKIERVEINTFGYSFLLILEKLFKEEQSLQNYVKEIINFVTSHWATIVNFNEKERIRRLEIIYSMWEENRKLVLSYKDEAKIDLIFYLYKSFELGISNKRIIKKNISVVNFTVSKAKKEFRFDVLNEFKKNFY
;
A
#
# COMPACT_ATOMS: atom_id res chain seq x y z
N MET A 1 -3.92 23.06 1.24
CA MET A 1 -4.08 21.93 2.17
C MET A 1 -2.75 21.17 2.22
N ASN A 2 -2.12 21.05 3.40
CA ASN A 2 -0.83 20.35 3.52
C ASN A 2 -1.10 18.91 3.98
N ILE A 3 -1.41 18.04 3.01
CA ILE A 3 -1.91 16.69 3.27
C ILE A 3 -0.93 15.81 4.08
N ILE A 4 0.39 16.05 3.99
CA ILE A 4 1.39 15.37 4.82
C ILE A 4 1.29 15.84 6.28
N LEU A 5 1.13 17.15 6.50
CA LEU A 5 0.93 17.67 7.85
C LEU A 5 -0.36 17.14 8.47
N ASP A 6 -1.43 17.06 7.68
CA ASP A 6 -2.70 16.48 8.10
C ASP A 6 -2.53 15.01 8.49
N ALA A 7 -1.83 14.21 7.65
CA ALA A 7 -1.53 12.81 7.94
C ALA A 7 -0.65 12.65 9.21
N LYS A 8 0.35 13.51 9.39
CA LYS A 8 1.21 13.51 10.58
C LYS A 8 0.42 13.83 11.86
N ASN A 9 -0.45 14.84 11.80
CA ASN A 9 -1.28 15.22 12.93
C ASN A 9 -2.32 14.13 13.26
N TRP A 10 -2.95 13.57 12.24
CA TRP A 10 -3.86 12.44 12.38
C TRP A 10 -3.16 11.24 13.03
N GLN A 11 -1.99 10.85 12.54
CA GLN A 11 -1.25 9.71 13.07
C GLN A 11 -0.82 9.91 14.52
N LYS A 12 -0.36 11.12 14.89
CA LYS A 12 -0.04 11.47 16.28
C LYS A 12 -1.26 11.38 17.19
N LYS A 13 -2.38 11.96 16.75
CA LYS A 13 -3.65 11.98 17.51
C LYS A 13 -4.12 10.57 17.85
N PHE A 14 -4.12 9.67 16.85
CA PHE A 14 -4.71 8.34 17.02
C PHE A 14 -3.72 7.27 17.50
N LYS A 15 -2.42 7.57 17.52
CA LYS A 15 -1.41 6.72 18.18
C LYS A 15 -1.71 6.52 19.67
N LEU A 16 -2.22 7.54 20.35
CA LEU A 16 -2.53 7.49 21.78
C LEU A 16 -3.62 6.48 22.13
N ILE A 17 -4.47 6.13 21.18
CA ILE A 17 -5.55 5.15 21.33
C ILE A 17 -5.27 3.86 20.55
N ASN A 18 -3.99 3.60 20.25
CA ASN A 18 -3.51 2.44 19.50
C ASN A 18 -4.25 2.21 18.17
N TYR A 19 -4.60 3.30 17.48
CA TYR A 19 -5.35 3.27 16.21
C TYR A 19 -6.65 2.45 16.27
N CYS A 20 -7.39 2.51 17.39
CA CYS A 20 -8.70 1.87 17.55
C CYS A 20 -9.69 2.34 16.46
N PRO A 21 -10.17 1.47 15.55
CA PRO A 21 -11.02 1.89 14.43
C PRO A 21 -12.32 2.54 14.88
N ARG A 22 -13.00 1.96 15.88
CA ARG A 22 -14.27 2.48 16.40
C ARG A 22 -14.15 3.94 16.87
N GLU A 23 -13.07 4.26 17.57
CA GLU A 23 -12.82 5.62 18.06
C GLU A 23 -12.31 6.59 16.98
N ILE A 24 -11.66 6.06 15.94
CA ILE A 24 -11.24 6.84 14.78
C ILE A 24 -12.49 7.27 13.99
N PHE A 25 -13.32 6.31 13.59
CA PHE A 25 -14.46 6.57 12.72
C PHE A 25 -15.59 7.32 13.44
N SER A 26 -15.75 7.18 14.76
CA SER A 26 -16.69 8.01 15.52
C SER A 26 -16.32 9.49 15.56
N LYS A 27 -15.07 9.84 15.22
CA LYS A 27 -14.58 11.22 15.12
C LYS A 27 -14.53 11.75 13.69
N SER A 28 -14.88 10.93 12.69
CA SER A 28 -15.01 11.36 11.29
C SER A 28 -16.24 12.24 11.13
N LYS A 29 -16.07 13.42 10.52
CA LYS A 29 -17.17 14.38 10.32
C LYS A 29 -17.64 14.46 8.87
N SER A 30 -16.91 13.84 7.97
CA SER A 30 -17.18 13.88 6.53
C SER A 30 -16.80 12.56 5.86
N LYS A 31 -17.31 12.35 4.64
CA LYS A 31 -16.90 11.23 3.78
C LYS A 31 -15.39 11.23 3.54
N SER A 32 -14.81 12.41 3.35
CA SER A 32 -13.36 12.54 3.14
C SER A 32 -12.56 12.15 4.38
N ASP A 33 -13.00 12.52 5.60
CA ASP A 33 -12.35 12.09 6.86
C ASP A 33 -12.38 10.56 7.02
N SER A 34 -13.50 9.95 6.68
CA SER A 34 -13.66 8.49 6.70
C SER A 34 -12.78 7.81 5.66
N LEU A 35 -12.69 8.34 4.44
CA LEU A 35 -11.77 7.83 3.40
C LEU A 35 -10.30 8.00 3.81
N PHE A 36 -9.95 9.13 4.42
CA PHE A 36 -8.62 9.40 4.94
C PHE A 36 -8.23 8.36 6.00
N SER A 37 -9.12 8.14 6.97
CA SER A 37 -8.93 7.17 8.04
C SER A 37 -8.84 5.73 7.52
N LEU A 38 -9.71 5.34 6.58
CA LEU A 38 -9.64 4.04 5.90
C LEU A 38 -8.29 3.86 5.19
N SER A 39 -7.84 4.89 4.48
CA SER A 39 -6.59 4.87 3.70
C SER A 39 -5.35 4.62 4.56
N PHE A 40 -5.34 5.07 5.81
CA PHE A 40 -4.28 4.69 6.76
C PHE A 40 -4.18 3.17 6.93
N PHE A 41 -5.30 2.48 7.17
CA PHE A 41 -5.29 1.03 7.36
C PHE A 41 -4.98 0.27 6.07
N LEU A 42 -5.45 0.74 4.92
CA LEU A 42 -5.08 0.18 3.61
C LEU A 42 -3.56 0.27 3.37
N MET A 43 -2.97 1.42 3.72
CA MET A 43 -1.52 1.62 3.65
C MET A 43 -0.77 0.65 4.57
N ILE A 44 -1.24 0.43 5.80
CA ILE A 44 -0.64 -0.55 6.72
C ILE A 44 -0.68 -1.96 6.14
N MET A 45 -1.83 -2.42 5.64
CA MET A 45 -1.96 -3.76 5.03
C MET A 45 -1.06 -3.93 3.80
N ALA A 46 -0.95 -2.90 2.94
CA ALA A 46 -0.03 -2.93 1.80
C ALA A 46 1.43 -2.99 2.26
N THR A 47 1.76 -2.28 3.33
CA THR A 47 3.10 -2.25 3.93
C THR A 47 3.46 -3.59 4.58
N GLU A 48 2.51 -4.29 5.19
CA GLU A 48 2.70 -5.64 5.70
C GLU A 48 3.05 -6.62 4.59
N ILE A 49 2.38 -6.54 3.44
CA ILE A 49 2.74 -7.35 2.26
C ILE A 49 4.16 -7.01 1.83
N LEU A 50 4.51 -5.72 1.71
CA LEU A 50 5.84 -5.24 1.32
C LEU A 50 6.96 -5.80 2.23
N PHE A 51 6.81 -5.70 3.55
CA PHE A 51 7.85 -6.12 4.49
C PHE A 51 7.98 -7.63 4.63
N ASN A 52 6.89 -8.38 4.39
CA ASN A 52 6.91 -9.83 4.37
C ASN A 52 7.32 -10.41 3.00
N GLN A 53 7.82 -9.58 2.08
CA GLN A 53 8.47 -10.07 0.85
C GLN A 53 9.93 -10.48 1.10
N PRO A 54 10.50 -11.39 0.29
CA PRO A 54 11.93 -11.72 0.31
C PRO A 54 12.86 -10.50 0.15
N PHE A 55 12.33 -9.39 -0.37
CA PHE A 55 13.05 -8.12 -0.55
C PHE A 55 13.24 -7.32 0.75
N GLY A 56 12.28 -7.37 1.69
CA GLY A 56 12.38 -6.71 3.01
C GLY A 56 13.65 -7.10 3.76
N GLN A 57 14.02 -8.39 3.66
CA GLN A 57 15.23 -8.97 4.24
C GLN A 57 16.51 -8.62 3.45
N LYS A 58 16.41 -8.28 2.16
CA LYS A 58 17.58 -8.09 1.28
C LYS A 58 18.09 -6.66 1.20
N ILE A 59 17.26 -5.64 1.44
CA ILE A 59 17.64 -4.25 1.18
C ILE A 59 17.54 -3.32 2.39
N GLY A 60 17.00 -3.77 3.54
CA GLY A 60 16.93 -2.91 4.73
C GLY A 60 16.16 -1.62 4.44
N ILE A 61 14.93 -1.77 3.93
CA ILE A 61 14.07 -0.79 3.25
C ILE A 61 13.84 0.54 4.00
N ILE A 62 14.33 0.69 5.24
CA ILE A 62 14.09 1.88 6.07
C ILE A 62 15.33 2.77 6.26
N HIS A 63 16.53 2.40 5.80
CA HIS A 63 17.71 3.23 6.03
C HIS A 63 18.62 3.36 4.81
N ASN A 64 18.57 4.51 4.12
CA ASN A 64 19.76 5.36 4.00
C ASN A 64 19.52 6.64 3.16
N ASN A 65 19.25 7.76 3.84
CA ASN A 65 19.45 9.08 3.24
C ASN A 65 20.94 9.35 2.92
N LEU A 66 21.87 8.66 3.59
CA LEU A 66 23.31 8.76 3.33
C LEU A 66 23.72 8.06 2.01
N TYR A 67 23.25 6.84 1.75
CA TYR A 67 23.51 6.13 0.48
C TYR A 67 22.95 6.86 -0.74
N LYS A 68 21.85 7.62 -0.59
CA LYS A 68 21.28 8.43 -1.69
C LYS A 68 22.29 9.41 -2.26
N LYS A 69 23.14 10.00 -1.41
CA LYS A 69 24.17 10.96 -1.82
C LYS A 69 25.38 10.29 -2.49
N ILE A 70 25.74 9.08 -2.07
CA ILE A 70 26.98 8.40 -2.49
C ILE A 70 26.75 7.47 -3.70
N PHE A 71 25.59 6.82 -3.82
CA PHE A 71 25.31 5.80 -4.84
C PHE A 71 23.98 6.02 -5.57
N LYS A 72 23.87 7.15 -6.29
CA LYS A 72 22.64 7.62 -6.97
C LYS A 72 21.93 6.55 -7.81
N LYS A 73 22.64 5.82 -8.69
CA LYS A 73 22.06 4.76 -9.56
C LYS A 73 21.51 3.56 -8.77
N LYS A 74 22.22 3.12 -7.74
CA LYS A 74 21.79 1.99 -6.88
C LYS A 74 20.57 2.39 -6.05
N TYR A 75 20.55 3.64 -5.58
CA TYR A 75 19.41 4.21 -4.87
C TYR A 75 18.18 4.33 -5.76
N GLU A 76 18.29 4.83 -7.00
CA GLU A 76 17.18 4.90 -7.96
C GLU A 76 16.57 3.51 -8.25
N LYS A 77 17.40 2.47 -8.32
CA LYS A 77 16.93 1.09 -8.47
C LYS A 77 16.17 0.61 -7.22
N ILE A 78 16.71 0.84 -6.03
CA ILE A 78 16.07 0.49 -4.75
C ILE A 78 14.73 1.20 -4.62
N GLU A 79 14.71 2.48 -4.94
CA GLU A 79 13.52 3.31 -4.86
C GLU A 79 12.42 2.85 -5.80
N ARG A 80 12.78 2.52 -7.06
CA ARG A 80 11.83 1.94 -8.02
C ARG A 80 11.26 0.62 -7.52
N VAL A 81 12.10 -0.26 -6.96
CA VAL A 81 11.64 -1.53 -6.40
C VAL A 81 10.70 -1.31 -5.23
N GLU A 82 11.02 -0.39 -4.32
CA GLU A 82 10.15 -0.04 -3.19
C GLU A 82 8.79 0.48 -3.67
N ILE A 83 8.78 1.46 -4.59
CA ILE A 83 7.54 2.04 -5.13
C ILE A 83 6.69 0.98 -5.80
N ASN A 84 7.27 0.17 -6.70
CA ASN A 84 6.51 -0.82 -7.44
C ASN A 84 6.01 -1.94 -6.53
N THR A 85 6.82 -2.36 -5.55
CA THR A 85 6.43 -3.43 -4.61
C THR A 85 5.31 -2.95 -3.68
N PHE A 86 5.40 -1.71 -3.16
CA PHE A 86 4.31 -1.08 -2.43
C PHE A 86 3.05 -0.95 -3.30
N GLY A 87 3.21 -0.44 -4.53
CA GLY A 87 2.11 -0.23 -5.48
C GLY A 87 1.35 -1.52 -5.77
N TYR A 88 2.03 -2.60 -6.17
CA TYR A 88 1.35 -3.88 -6.44
C TYR A 88 0.79 -4.53 -5.17
N SER A 89 1.44 -4.36 -4.02
CA SER A 89 0.88 -4.78 -2.73
C SER A 89 -0.44 -4.05 -2.45
N PHE A 90 -0.47 -2.74 -2.69
CA PHE A 90 -1.65 -1.92 -2.52
C PHE A 90 -2.76 -2.27 -3.51
N LEU A 91 -2.45 -2.53 -4.78
CA LEU A 91 -3.43 -3.02 -5.76
C LEU A 91 -4.08 -4.35 -5.35
N LEU A 92 -3.33 -5.26 -4.72
CA LEU A 92 -3.87 -6.51 -4.17
C LEU A 92 -4.81 -6.29 -2.98
N ILE A 93 -4.56 -5.25 -2.18
CA ILE A 93 -5.45 -4.83 -1.10
C ILE A 93 -6.71 -4.16 -1.66
N LEU A 94 -6.58 -3.32 -2.68
CA LEU A 94 -7.73 -2.72 -3.37
C LEU A 94 -8.62 -3.77 -4.04
N GLU A 95 -8.05 -4.81 -4.64
CA GLU A 95 -8.82 -5.91 -5.22
C GLU A 95 -9.69 -6.58 -4.16
N LYS A 96 -9.13 -6.81 -2.96
CA LYS A 96 -9.89 -7.38 -1.85
C LYS A 96 -10.94 -6.39 -1.35
N LEU A 97 -10.57 -5.12 -1.16
CA LEU A 97 -11.49 -4.06 -0.71
C LEU A 97 -12.70 -3.95 -1.63
N PHE A 98 -12.51 -3.92 -2.94
CA PHE A 98 -13.59 -3.74 -3.90
C PHE A 98 -14.47 -4.98 -4.09
N LYS A 99 -13.96 -6.17 -3.75
CA LYS A 99 -14.80 -7.37 -3.61
C LYS A 99 -15.73 -7.30 -2.41
N GLU A 100 -15.31 -6.65 -1.32
CA GLU A 100 -16.08 -6.52 -0.08
C GLU A 100 -16.96 -5.26 -0.02
N GLU A 101 -16.59 -4.22 -0.76
CA GLU A 101 -17.31 -2.95 -0.86
C GLU A 101 -17.10 -2.31 -2.23
N GLN A 102 -17.94 -2.68 -3.19
CA GLN A 102 -17.84 -2.26 -4.58
C GLN A 102 -18.00 -0.74 -4.76
N SER A 103 -18.78 -0.07 -3.91
CA SER A 103 -19.03 1.37 -4.05
C SER A 103 -17.77 2.23 -3.88
N LEU A 104 -16.76 1.71 -3.19
CA LEU A 104 -15.47 2.39 -2.97
C LEU A 104 -14.64 2.56 -4.25
N GLN A 105 -14.97 1.86 -5.33
CA GLN A 105 -14.31 2.03 -6.63
C GLN A 105 -14.40 3.48 -7.13
N ASN A 106 -15.51 4.17 -6.82
CA ASN A 106 -15.73 5.57 -7.21
C ASN A 106 -14.78 6.55 -6.52
N TYR A 107 -14.14 6.13 -5.41
CA TYR A 107 -13.25 6.96 -4.60
C TYR A 107 -11.79 6.56 -4.74
N VAL A 108 -11.45 5.65 -5.67
CA VAL A 108 -10.10 5.07 -5.78
C VAL A 108 -9.00 6.11 -5.92
N LYS A 109 -9.24 7.22 -6.63
CA LYS A 109 -8.24 8.28 -6.78
C LYS A 109 -7.95 8.99 -5.46
N GLU A 110 -9.00 9.30 -4.70
CA GLU A 110 -8.88 9.92 -3.39
C GLU A 110 -8.19 8.97 -2.40
N ILE A 111 -8.54 7.69 -2.42
CA ILE A 111 -7.89 6.64 -1.61
C ILE A 111 -6.39 6.56 -1.95
N ILE A 112 -6.02 6.50 -3.23
CA ILE A 112 -4.61 6.50 -3.66
C ILE A 112 -3.88 7.71 -3.09
N ASN A 113 -4.46 8.91 -3.21
CA ASN A 113 -3.85 10.14 -2.69
C ASN A 113 -3.63 10.08 -1.17
N PHE A 114 -4.62 9.65 -0.39
CA PHE A 114 -4.52 9.53 1.06
C PHE A 114 -3.57 8.40 1.51
N VAL A 115 -3.57 7.26 0.83
CA VAL A 115 -2.60 6.19 1.08
C VAL A 115 -1.17 6.71 0.90
N THR A 116 -0.90 7.48 -0.15
CA THR A 116 0.43 8.06 -0.37
C THR A 116 0.83 9.12 0.65
N SER A 117 -0.11 9.87 1.22
CA SER A 117 0.20 10.86 2.28
C SER A 117 0.51 10.19 3.62
N HIS A 118 -0.24 9.13 3.97
CA HIS A 118 0.07 8.30 5.14
C HIS A 118 1.43 7.61 4.99
N TRP A 119 1.71 7.06 3.81
CA TRP A 119 2.99 6.41 3.52
C TRP A 119 4.16 7.40 3.59
N ALA A 120 4.01 8.59 2.99
CA ALA A 120 5.01 9.66 3.08
C ALA A 120 5.32 10.07 4.52
N THR A 121 4.33 10.07 5.40
CA THR A 121 4.52 10.39 6.81
C THR A 121 5.35 9.33 7.54
N ILE A 122 5.11 8.04 7.26
CA ILE A 122 5.83 6.93 7.92
C ILE A 122 7.29 6.88 7.47
N VAL A 123 7.53 7.06 6.17
CA VAL A 123 8.89 6.98 5.60
C VAL A 123 9.62 8.33 5.63
N ASN A 124 8.93 9.41 6.02
CA ASN A 124 9.43 10.80 6.04
C ASN A 124 9.83 11.34 4.66
N PHE A 125 8.99 11.13 3.65
CA PHE A 125 9.13 11.80 2.34
C PHE A 125 8.75 13.27 2.43
N ASN A 126 9.39 14.11 1.59
CA ASN A 126 8.89 15.46 1.34
C ASN A 126 7.75 15.46 0.30
N GLU A 127 7.09 16.61 0.13
CA GLU A 127 5.93 16.73 -0.77
C GLU A 127 6.26 16.42 -2.23
N LYS A 128 7.46 16.83 -2.71
CA LYS A 128 7.91 16.53 -4.07
C LYS A 128 8.09 15.02 -4.28
N GLU A 129 8.65 14.33 -3.29
CA GLU A 129 8.81 12.87 -3.31
C GLU A 129 7.46 12.17 -3.26
N ARG A 130 6.52 12.65 -2.43
CA ARG A 130 5.15 12.12 -2.37
C ARG A 130 4.44 12.26 -3.71
N ILE A 131 4.47 13.44 -4.34
CA ILE A 131 3.82 13.68 -5.64
C ILE A 131 4.36 12.73 -6.70
N ARG A 132 5.68 12.57 -6.80
CA ARG A 132 6.27 11.64 -7.77
C ARG A 132 5.80 10.20 -7.55
N ARG A 133 5.69 9.75 -6.30
CA ARG A 133 5.23 8.40 -5.96
C ARG A 133 3.73 8.24 -6.22
N LEU A 134 2.95 9.27 -5.94
CA LEU A 134 1.52 9.34 -6.25
C LEU A 134 1.28 9.15 -7.75
N GLU A 135 2.02 9.87 -8.60
CA GLU A 135 1.93 9.74 -10.07
C GLU A 135 2.23 8.31 -10.54
N ILE A 136 3.27 7.69 -9.99
CA ILE A 136 3.62 6.29 -10.33
C ILE A 136 2.50 5.34 -9.92
N ILE A 137 1.98 5.46 -8.70
CA ILE A 137 0.88 4.59 -8.23
C ILE A 137 -0.40 4.82 -9.05
N TYR A 138 -0.68 6.05 -9.48
CA TYR A 138 -1.77 6.31 -10.42
C TYR A 138 -1.57 5.61 -11.77
N SER A 139 -0.37 5.67 -12.35
CA SER A 139 -0.07 4.94 -13.60
C SER A 139 -0.30 3.45 -13.41
N MET A 140 0.21 2.88 -12.31
CA MET A 140 0.01 1.47 -11.98
C MET A 140 -1.47 1.12 -11.85
N TRP A 141 -2.27 1.97 -11.21
CA TRP A 141 -3.72 1.80 -11.14
C TRP A 141 -4.34 1.79 -12.54
N GLU A 142 -4.10 2.79 -13.38
CA GLU A 142 -4.73 2.87 -14.70
C GLU A 142 -4.36 1.68 -15.61
N GLU A 143 -3.10 1.23 -15.56
CA GLU A 143 -2.62 0.06 -16.30
C GLU A 143 -3.26 -1.25 -15.82
N ASN A 144 -3.54 -1.38 -14.52
CA ASN A 144 -3.96 -2.63 -13.90
C ASN A 144 -5.41 -2.64 -13.40
N ARG A 145 -6.17 -1.56 -13.55
CA ARG A 145 -7.53 -1.42 -12.99
C ARG A 145 -8.45 -2.57 -13.38
N LYS A 146 -8.34 -3.07 -14.62
CA LYS A 146 -9.15 -4.21 -15.09
C LYS A 146 -8.87 -5.49 -14.29
N LEU A 147 -7.62 -5.69 -13.87
CA LEU A 147 -7.24 -6.83 -13.04
C LEU A 147 -7.73 -6.65 -11.61
N VAL A 148 -7.57 -5.45 -11.06
CA VAL A 148 -8.00 -5.13 -9.68
C VAL A 148 -9.52 -5.21 -9.52
N LEU A 149 -10.27 -4.83 -10.55
CA LEU A 149 -11.74 -4.89 -10.57
C LEU A 149 -12.30 -6.25 -11.00
N SER A 150 -11.43 -7.19 -11.38
CA SER A 150 -11.85 -8.52 -11.80
C SER A 150 -12.16 -9.42 -10.61
N TYR A 151 -13.26 -10.18 -10.71
CA TYR A 151 -13.59 -11.20 -9.73
C TYR A 151 -12.86 -12.54 -9.95
N LYS A 152 -12.17 -12.70 -11.09
CA LYS A 152 -11.48 -13.94 -11.47
C LYS A 152 -10.18 -14.16 -10.69
N ASP A 153 -9.93 -15.40 -10.26
CA ASP A 153 -8.69 -15.76 -9.57
C ASP A 153 -7.43 -15.56 -10.44
N GLU A 154 -7.54 -15.72 -11.75
CA GLU A 154 -6.45 -15.47 -12.71
C GLU A 154 -5.93 -14.03 -12.61
N ALA A 155 -6.81 -13.04 -12.52
CA ALA A 155 -6.41 -11.64 -12.40
C ALA A 155 -5.65 -11.35 -11.10
N LYS A 156 -6.02 -12.04 -10.00
CA LYS A 156 -5.26 -11.99 -8.75
C LYS A 156 -3.87 -12.61 -8.91
N ILE A 157 -3.77 -13.74 -9.62
CA ILE A 157 -2.49 -14.39 -9.90
C ILE A 157 -1.59 -13.47 -10.72
N ASP A 158 -2.13 -12.76 -11.71
CA ASP A 158 -1.37 -11.77 -12.50
C ASP A 158 -0.80 -10.65 -11.63
N LEU A 159 -1.62 -10.09 -10.71
CA LEU A 159 -1.15 -9.09 -9.75
C LEU A 159 -0.03 -9.62 -8.82
N ILE A 160 -0.10 -10.90 -8.40
CA ILE A 160 0.96 -11.55 -7.62
C ILE A 160 2.23 -11.71 -8.47
N PHE A 161 2.11 -12.05 -9.74
CA PHE A 161 3.26 -12.11 -10.65
C PHE A 161 3.90 -10.75 -10.85
N TYR A 162 3.11 -9.67 -10.97
CA TYR A 162 3.66 -8.33 -11.05
C TYR A 162 4.35 -7.89 -9.75
N LEU A 163 3.77 -8.22 -8.59
CA LEU A 163 4.43 -8.02 -7.30
C LEU A 163 5.75 -8.79 -7.22
N TYR A 164 5.81 -10.03 -7.69
CA TYR A 164 7.06 -10.79 -7.73
C TYR A 164 8.11 -10.12 -8.63
N LYS A 165 7.71 -9.74 -9.85
CA LYS A 165 8.60 -9.06 -10.82
C LYS A 165 9.10 -7.71 -10.32
N SER A 166 8.33 -6.99 -9.48
CA SER A 166 8.73 -5.66 -9.00
C SER A 166 9.99 -5.65 -8.15
N PHE A 167 10.32 -6.77 -7.49
CA PHE A 167 11.52 -6.91 -6.66
C PHE A 167 12.50 -7.97 -7.17
N GLU A 168 12.23 -8.62 -8.30
CA GLU A 168 13.14 -9.59 -8.90
C GLU A 168 14.41 -8.89 -9.41
N LEU A 169 15.56 -9.21 -8.79
CA LEU A 169 16.85 -8.60 -9.13
C LEU A 169 17.61 -9.37 -10.23
N GLY A 170 16.91 -10.13 -11.09
CA GLY A 170 17.53 -10.93 -12.15
C GLY A 170 18.13 -12.26 -11.67
N ILE A 171 17.48 -12.91 -10.70
CA ILE A 171 17.94 -14.22 -10.19
C ILE A 171 17.43 -15.32 -11.13
N SER A 172 18.29 -15.83 -12.01
CA SER A 172 17.97 -16.91 -12.97
C SER A 172 18.01 -18.33 -12.35
N ASN A 173 17.81 -18.45 -11.03
CA ASN A 173 17.81 -19.75 -10.34
C ASN A 173 16.37 -20.21 -10.06
N LYS A 174 15.92 -21.25 -10.77
CA LYS A 174 14.57 -21.82 -10.69
C LYS A 174 14.12 -22.18 -9.27
N ARG A 175 15.02 -22.69 -8.42
CA ARG A 175 14.69 -23.06 -7.03
C ARG A 175 14.41 -21.82 -6.18
N ILE A 176 15.23 -20.77 -6.35
CA ILE A 176 15.05 -19.49 -5.65
C ILE A 176 13.78 -18.79 -6.12
N ILE A 177 13.52 -18.77 -7.43
CA ILE A 177 12.29 -18.22 -8.02
C ILE A 177 11.05 -18.89 -7.40
N LYS A 178 10.99 -20.24 -7.41
CA LYS A 178 9.87 -20.99 -6.82
C LYS A 178 9.66 -20.67 -5.34
N LYS A 179 10.74 -20.62 -4.56
CA LYS A 179 10.67 -20.27 -3.14
C LYS A 179 10.13 -18.85 -2.95
N ASN A 180 10.61 -17.89 -3.71
CA ASN A 180 10.17 -16.49 -3.61
C ASN A 180 8.69 -16.33 -3.98
N ILE A 181 8.24 -16.94 -5.09
CA ILE A 181 6.83 -16.93 -5.49
C ILE A 181 5.94 -17.54 -4.39
N SER A 182 6.37 -18.66 -3.79
CA SER A 182 5.65 -19.29 -2.70
C SER A 182 5.51 -18.36 -1.48
N VAL A 183 6.59 -17.66 -1.11
CA VAL A 183 6.57 -16.66 -0.03
C VAL A 183 5.64 -15.50 -0.37
N VAL A 184 5.72 -14.94 -1.58
CA VAL A 184 4.82 -13.86 -2.03
C VAL A 184 3.37 -14.29 -1.92
N ASN A 185 3.04 -15.47 -2.45
CA ASN A 185 1.69 -15.99 -2.45
C ASN A 185 1.16 -16.22 -1.03
N PHE A 186 2.00 -16.75 -0.14
CA PHE A 186 1.66 -16.89 1.28
C PHE A 186 1.38 -15.53 1.93
N THR A 187 2.28 -14.56 1.75
CA THR A 187 2.14 -13.21 2.31
C THR A 187 0.85 -12.53 1.83
N VAL A 188 0.55 -12.60 0.54
CA VAL A 188 -0.68 -12.03 -0.03
C VAL A 188 -1.91 -12.75 0.50
N SER A 189 -1.87 -14.08 0.62
CA SER A 189 -2.98 -14.87 1.15
C SER A 189 -3.23 -14.56 2.64
N LYS A 190 -2.16 -14.39 3.42
CA LYS A 190 -2.24 -13.97 4.82
C LYS A 190 -2.90 -12.60 4.94
N ALA A 191 -2.41 -11.58 4.21
CA ALA A 191 -2.98 -10.23 4.25
C ALA A 191 -4.46 -10.19 3.83
N LYS A 192 -4.88 -11.05 2.90
CA LYS A 192 -6.31 -11.17 2.52
C LYS A 192 -7.16 -11.90 3.54
N LYS A 193 -6.61 -12.89 4.24
CA LYS A 193 -7.29 -13.61 5.33
C LYS A 193 -7.43 -12.74 6.57
N GLU A 194 -6.39 -11.98 6.89
CA GLU A 194 -6.31 -11.03 8.01
C GLU A 194 -6.77 -9.63 7.60
N PHE A 195 -7.53 -9.51 6.50
CA PHE A 195 -8.06 -8.24 6.05
C PHE A 195 -8.85 -7.57 7.18
N ARG A 196 -8.65 -6.26 7.37
CA ARG A 196 -9.20 -5.48 8.49
C ARG A 196 -10.68 -5.21 8.33
N PHE A 197 -11.49 -6.26 8.46
CA PHE A 197 -12.95 -6.19 8.41
C PHE A 197 -13.53 -5.35 9.57
N ASP A 198 -12.87 -5.32 10.71
CA ASP A 198 -13.20 -4.41 11.82
C ASP A 198 -13.16 -2.94 11.36
N VAL A 199 -12.13 -2.55 10.62
CA VAL A 199 -12.00 -1.20 10.03
C VAL A 199 -13.09 -0.96 9.00
N LEU A 200 -13.29 -1.91 8.07
CA LEU A 200 -14.28 -1.76 7.01
C LEU A 200 -15.71 -1.64 7.58
N ASN A 201 -16.03 -2.41 8.62
CA ASN A 201 -17.33 -2.35 9.27
C ASN A 201 -17.57 -1.01 9.97
N GLU A 202 -16.57 -0.47 10.67
CA GLU A 202 -16.68 0.87 11.27
C GLU A 202 -16.76 1.97 10.21
N PHE A 203 -16.03 1.83 9.09
CA PHE A 203 -16.16 2.73 7.95
C PHE A 203 -17.58 2.73 7.39
N LYS A 204 -18.16 1.56 7.11
CA LYS A 204 -19.51 1.43 6.53
C LYS A 204 -20.59 2.08 7.41
N LYS A 205 -20.45 2.03 8.73
CA LYS A 205 -21.39 2.69 9.68
C LYS A 205 -21.39 4.22 9.60
N ASN A 206 -20.29 4.83 9.14
CA ASN A 206 -20.06 6.27 9.20
C ASN A 206 -19.89 6.92 7.82
N PHE A 207 -19.98 6.14 6.74
CA PHE A 207 -19.73 6.62 5.37
C PHE A 207 -21.00 6.88 4.55
N TYR A 208 -22.10 6.21 4.91
CA TYR A 208 -23.44 6.42 4.37
C TYR A 208 -24.28 7.23 5.35
#